data_AF-A0A7S3TC48-F1
#
_entry.id   AF-A0A7S3TC48-F1
#
_cell.length_a   1.000
_cell.length_b   1.000
_cell.length_c   1.000
_cell.angle_alpha   90.00
_cell.angle_beta   90.00
_cell.angle_gamma   90.00
#
_symmetry.space_group_name_H-M   'P 1'
#
loop_
_entity.id
_entity.type
_entity.pdbx_description
1 polymer ?
#
loop_
_entity_poly.entity_id
_entity_poly.type
_entity_poly.pdbx_seq_one_letter_code
_entity_poly.pdbx_strand_id
1 'polypeptide(L)'
;TPPALRPKIMRMVAGKVTLAARADAYQDKGSGVIGQRFRDEIEGKSAKLQEPPPPKDVRPLPVPPESSGKRRGGRRLRKMKERSGMSHMRQLSNRVRFGQEEDTTSDGLLGVGMLGKQQQAGKLKVTAQQQKLLSEKNKKARLAGSSGSTNGLASSLAFTPVQGIELVNPSASQDTKEGTETYFSQQAAFFKQGLQ
;
A
#
# COMPACT_ATOMS: atom_id res chain seq x y z
N THR A 1 19.43 26.10 -5.98
CA THR A 1 18.85 24.73 -5.99
C THR A 1 17.33 24.82 -5.86
N PRO A 2 16.56 24.16 -6.75
CA PRO A 2 15.10 24.22 -6.73
C PRO A 2 14.51 23.58 -5.47
N PRO A 3 13.35 24.06 -4.95
CA PRO A 3 12.78 23.61 -3.67
C PRO A 3 12.60 22.09 -3.55
N ALA A 4 12.18 21.43 -4.63
CA ALA A 4 11.97 19.98 -4.66
C ALA A 4 13.26 19.16 -4.44
N LEU A 5 14.42 19.69 -4.84
CA LEU A 5 15.71 19.01 -4.70
C LEU A 5 16.40 19.32 -3.37
N ARG A 6 15.98 20.37 -2.65
CA ARG A 6 16.55 20.76 -1.35
C ARG A 6 16.66 19.60 -0.35
N PRO A 7 15.62 18.79 -0.06
CA PRO A 7 15.76 17.71 0.94
C PRO A 7 16.80 16.65 0.54
N LYS A 8 16.92 16.36 -0.76
CA LYS A 8 17.91 15.41 -1.28
C LYS A 8 19.33 15.96 -1.16
N ILE A 9 19.52 17.23 -1.53
CA ILE A 9 20.82 17.91 -1.43
C ILE A 9 21.23 18.10 0.03
N MET A 10 20.30 18.52 0.91
CA MET A 10 20.56 18.66 2.34
C MET A 10 21.02 17.35 2.99
N ARG A 11 20.44 16.21 2.58
CA ARG A 11 20.91 14.90 3.05
C ARG A 11 22.33 14.57 2.59
N MET A 12 22.69 14.93 1.35
CA MET A 12 24.07 14.76 0.85
C MET A 12 25.05 15.67 1.60
N VAL A 13 24.67 16.93 1.82
CA VAL A 13 25.47 17.90 2.59
C VAL A 13 25.68 17.39 4.02
N ALA A 14 24.62 17.02 4.74
CA ALA A 14 24.73 16.50 6.11
C ALA A 14 25.66 15.27 6.20
N GLY A 15 25.57 14.35 5.23
CA GLY A 15 26.46 13.18 5.18
C GLY A 15 27.93 13.56 4.96
N LYS A 16 28.22 14.53 4.10
CA LYS A 16 29.61 14.97 3.86
C LYS A 16 30.15 15.88 4.97
N VAL A 17 29.31 16.70 5.58
CA VAL A 17 29.67 17.55 6.74
C VAL A 17 30.06 16.69 7.94
N THR A 18 29.33 15.61 8.24
CA THR A 18 29.71 14.69 9.32
C THR A 18 31.05 13.98 9.07
N LEU A 19 31.36 13.65 7.81
CA LEU A 19 32.68 13.10 7.45
C LEU A 19 33.80 14.13 7.54
N ALA A 20 33.55 15.37 7.10
CA ALA A 20 34.50 16.47 7.23
C ALA A 20 34.82 16.76 8.71
N ALA A 21 33.80 16.86 9.56
CA ALA A 21 33.97 17.08 10.99
C ALA A 21 34.80 15.98 11.67
N ARG A 22 34.66 14.72 11.22
CA ARG A 22 35.51 13.62 11.70
C ARG A 22 36.95 13.77 11.24
N ALA A 23 37.18 14.15 9.98
CA ALA A 23 38.53 14.36 9.47
C ALA A 23 39.25 15.50 10.21
N ASP A 24 38.54 16.59 10.48
CA ASP A 24 39.06 17.75 11.21
C ASP A 24 39.38 17.42 12.68
N ALA A 25 38.63 16.50 13.31
CA ALA A 25 38.89 16.07 14.69
C ALA A 25 40.21 15.28 14.86
N TYR A 26 40.72 14.65 13.79
CA TYR A 26 41.94 13.84 13.82
C TYR A 26 43.14 14.49 13.11
N GLN A 27 42.99 15.66 12.48
CA GLN A 27 44.06 16.33 11.71
C GLN A 27 44.45 17.68 12.33
N ASP A 28 45.73 17.82 12.70
CA ASP A 28 46.26 18.97 13.47
C ASP A 28 46.58 20.25 12.65
N LYS A 29 46.47 20.23 11.32
CA LYS A 29 46.61 21.35 10.34
C LYS A 29 46.56 20.72 8.93
N GLY A 30 45.86 21.17 7.89
CA GLY A 30 45.07 22.36 7.62
C GLY A 30 45.03 22.64 6.10
N SER A 31 45.02 21.60 5.25
CA SER A 31 45.09 21.78 3.78
C SER A 31 43.73 21.97 3.12
N GLY A 32 42.63 21.64 3.81
CA GLY A 32 41.26 21.79 3.29
C GLY A 32 40.93 20.92 2.07
N VAL A 33 41.88 20.11 1.57
CA VAL A 33 41.76 19.33 0.33
C VAL A 33 40.60 18.34 0.40
N ILE A 34 40.38 17.73 1.57
CA ILE A 34 39.29 16.78 1.79
C ILE A 34 37.93 17.49 1.70
N GLY A 35 37.81 18.68 2.32
CA GLY A 35 36.61 19.50 2.25
C GLY A 35 36.31 20.00 0.83
N GLN A 36 37.34 20.40 0.09
CA GLN A 36 37.22 20.79 -1.33
C GLN A 36 36.69 19.64 -2.19
N ARG A 37 37.26 18.43 -2.06
CA ARG A 37 36.76 17.23 -2.77
C ARG A 37 35.29 16.93 -2.46
N PHE A 38 34.88 17.05 -1.20
CA PHE A 38 33.49 16.82 -0.81
C PHE A 38 32.55 17.88 -1.37
N ARG A 39 32.99 19.14 -1.44
CA ARG A 39 32.26 20.21 -2.10
C ARG A 39 32.07 19.91 -3.59
N ASP A 40 33.15 19.55 -4.29
CA ASP A 40 33.10 19.22 -5.73
C ASP A 40 32.16 18.06 -6.02
N GLU A 41 32.16 17.03 -5.17
CA GLU A 41 31.22 15.92 -5.26
C GLU A 41 29.75 16.36 -5.08
N ILE A 42 29.48 17.25 -4.11
CA ILE A 42 28.14 17.77 -3.86
C ILE A 42 27.69 18.61 -5.05
N GLU A 43 28.56 19.49 -5.55
CA GLU A 43 28.29 20.36 -6.69
C GLU A 43 28.01 19.52 -7.95
N GLY A 44 28.85 18.53 -8.26
CA GLY A 44 28.66 17.63 -9.41
C GLY A 44 27.36 16.80 -9.31
N LYS A 45 27.04 16.25 -8.13
CA LYS A 45 25.77 15.54 -7.91
C LYS A 45 24.56 16.49 -7.97
N SER A 46 24.71 17.72 -7.51
CA SER A 46 23.64 18.72 -7.54
C SER A 46 23.32 19.20 -8.96
N ALA A 47 24.33 19.30 -9.82
CA ALA A 47 24.18 19.60 -11.24
C ALA A 47 23.47 18.45 -11.95
N LYS A 48 23.95 17.21 -11.77
CA LYS A 48 23.34 16.00 -12.34
C LYS A 48 21.88 15.77 -11.91
N LEU A 49 21.50 16.23 -10.72
CA LEU A 49 20.10 16.15 -10.25
C LEU A 49 19.19 17.22 -10.86
N GLN A 50 19.76 18.34 -11.29
CA GLN A 50 19.04 19.42 -11.97
C GLN A 50 18.89 19.16 -13.46
N GLU A 51 19.79 18.36 -14.04
CA GLU A 51 19.67 17.90 -15.41
C GLU A 51 18.32 17.17 -15.61
N PRO A 52 17.52 17.59 -16.60
CA PRO A 52 16.28 16.89 -16.91
C PRO A 52 16.61 15.45 -17.34
N PRO A 53 15.75 14.48 -17.02
CA PRO A 53 15.94 13.13 -17.50
C PRO A 53 15.96 13.15 -19.04
N PRO A 54 16.81 12.33 -19.68
CA PRO A 54 16.80 12.23 -21.13
C PRO A 54 15.40 11.80 -21.60
N PRO A 55 14.95 12.28 -22.77
CA PRO A 55 13.67 11.90 -23.32
C PRO A 55 13.60 10.39 -23.48
N LYS A 56 12.44 9.80 -23.15
CA LYS A 56 12.23 8.37 -23.35
C LYS A 56 11.97 8.12 -24.82
N ASP A 57 12.71 7.19 -25.41
CA ASP A 57 12.37 6.71 -26.75
C ASP A 57 10.97 6.10 -26.76
N VAL A 58 10.22 6.36 -27.82
CA VAL A 58 8.91 5.75 -28.04
C VAL A 58 9.14 4.27 -28.31
N ARG A 59 8.95 3.44 -27.28
CA ARG A 59 8.97 1.98 -27.45
C ARG A 59 7.74 1.60 -28.28
N PRO A 60 7.92 1.00 -29.47
CA PRO A 60 6.78 0.58 -30.26
C PRO A 60 5.95 -0.43 -29.48
N LEU A 61 4.65 -0.45 -29.77
CA LEU A 61 3.78 -1.49 -29.23
C LEU A 61 4.31 -2.86 -29.69
N PRO A 62 4.18 -3.90 -28.85
CA PRO A 62 4.48 -5.25 -29.28
C PRO A 62 3.60 -5.60 -30.48
N VAL A 63 4.18 -6.28 -31.47
CA VAL A 63 3.46 -6.77 -32.64
C VAL A 63 2.26 -7.59 -32.17
N PRO A 64 1.04 -7.33 -32.69
CA PRO A 64 -0.12 -8.14 -32.37
C PRO A 64 0.17 -9.62 -32.62
N PRO A 65 0.02 -10.51 -31.63
CA PRO A 65 0.30 -11.92 -31.82
C PRO A 65 -0.77 -12.56 -32.71
N GLU A 66 -0.35 -13.35 -33.69
CA GLU A 66 -1.26 -14.07 -34.58
C GLU A 66 -2.02 -15.21 -33.88
N SER A 67 -1.50 -15.71 -32.76
CA SER A 67 -2.08 -16.83 -32.01
C SER A 67 -2.30 -16.52 -30.53
N SER A 68 -3.28 -17.20 -29.94
CA SER A 68 -3.54 -17.10 -28.50
C SER A 68 -2.39 -17.72 -27.70
N GLY A 69 -1.90 -17.02 -26.68
CA GLY A 69 -0.84 -17.53 -25.80
C GLY A 69 -1.22 -18.83 -25.06
N LYS A 70 -0.20 -19.50 -24.50
CA LYS A 70 -0.35 -20.77 -23.77
C LYS A 70 -1.40 -20.68 -22.64
N ARG A 71 -2.43 -21.52 -22.70
CA ARG A 71 -3.50 -21.58 -21.70
C ARG A 71 -3.03 -22.36 -20.47
N ARG A 72 -3.38 -21.90 -19.27
CA ARG A 72 -3.13 -22.62 -18.00
C ARG A 72 -4.43 -22.89 -17.25
N GLY A 73 -4.47 -23.96 -16.47
CA GLY A 73 -5.68 -24.41 -15.73
C GLY A 73 -5.67 -24.20 -14.21
N GLY A 74 -4.62 -23.59 -13.64
CA GLY A 74 -4.41 -23.53 -12.19
C GLY A 74 -5.36 -22.58 -11.43
N ARG A 75 -5.51 -22.83 -10.11
CA ARG A 75 -6.37 -22.05 -9.19
C ARG A 75 -6.14 -20.54 -9.27
N ARG A 76 -4.88 -20.10 -9.33
CA ARG A 76 -4.54 -18.66 -9.44
C ARG A 76 -5.05 -18.05 -10.74
N LEU A 77 -4.92 -18.76 -11.86
CA LEU A 77 -5.41 -18.26 -13.15
C LEU A 77 -6.94 -18.26 -13.19
N ARG A 78 -7.59 -19.29 -12.63
CA ARG A 78 -9.05 -19.33 -12.50
C ARG A 78 -9.57 -18.11 -11.73
N LYS A 79 -8.98 -17.80 -10.58
CA LYS A 79 -9.31 -16.61 -9.78
C LYS A 79 -9.04 -15.29 -10.52
N MET A 80 -7.99 -15.22 -11.33
CA MET A 80 -7.69 -14.03 -12.15
C MET A 80 -8.69 -13.86 -13.30
N LYS A 81 -9.12 -14.96 -13.92
CA LYS A 81 -10.16 -15.00 -14.97
C LYS A 81 -11.53 -14.67 -14.40
N GLU A 82 -11.88 -15.17 -13.22
CA GLU A 82 -13.12 -14.79 -12.51
C GLU A 82 -13.14 -13.30 -12.16
N ARG A 83 -11.96 -12.72 -11.88
CA ARG A 83 -11.81 -11.30 -11.53
C ARG A 83 -11.96 -10.36 -12.74
N SER A 84 -11.44 -10.77 -13.89
CA SER A 84 -11.36 -9.92 -15.10
C SER A 84 -12.42 -10.27 -16.14
N GLY A 85 -12.97 -11.47 -16.05
CA GLY A 85 -14.01 -11.96 -16.95
C GLY A 85 -15.39 -11.48 -16.53
N MET A 86 -16.32 -11.58 -17.48
CA MET A 86 -17.72 -11.23 -17.25
C MET A 86 -18.34 -12.16 -16.21
N SER A 87 -18.95 -11.59 -15.17
CA SER A 87 -19.71 -12.35 -14.19
C SER A 87 -20.88 -13.07 -14.87
N HIS A 88 -21.33 -14.19 -14.29
CA HIS A 88 -22.48 -14.93 -14.82
C HIS A 88 -23.74 -14.05 -14.91
N MET A 89 -23.94 -13.17 -13.93
CA MET A 89 -25.02 -12.17 -13.94
C MET A 89 -24.94 -11.25 -15.17
N ARG A 90 -23.75 -10.78 -15.54
CA ARG A 90 -23.59 -9.92 -16.72
C ARG A 90 -23.65 -10.68 -18.04
N GLN A 91 -23.31 -11.98 -18.04
CA GLN A 91 -23.57 -12.84 -19.18
C GLN A 91 -25.07 -12.99 -19.43
N LEU A 92 -25.89 -13.08 -18.38
CA LEU A 92 -27.35 -13.13 -18.49
C LEU A 92 -27.95 -11.78 -18.91
N SER A 93 -27.43 -10.66 -18.40
CA SER A 93 -27.88 -9.34 -18.85
C SER A 93 -27.59 -9.11 -20.33
N ASN A 94 -26.47 -9.62 -20.83
CA ASN A 94 -26.09 -9.50 -22.24
C ASN A 94 -26.84 -10.48 -23.16
N ARG A 95 -27.68 -11.38 -22.63
CA ARG A 95 -28.52 -12.26 -23.43
C ARG A 95 -29.90 -11.63 -23.61
N VAL A 96 -30.33 -11.52 -24.85
CA VAL A 96 -31.61 -10.92 -25.24
C VAL A 96 -32.49 -11.99 -25.86
N ARG A 97 -33.79 -12.00 -25.52
CA ARG A 97 -34.77 -12.89 -26.16
C ARG A 97 -35.30 -12.22 -27.42
N PHE A 98 -35.23 -12.93 -28.54
CA PHE A 98 -35.79 -12.44 -29.79
C PHE A 98 -37.33 -12.41 -29.75
N GLY A 99 -37.93 -11.37 -30.33
CA GLY A 99 -39.39 -11.24 -30.47
C GLY A 99 -40.14 -10.82 -29.19
N GLN A 100 -39.44 -10.42 -28.12
CA GLN A 100 -40.06 -9.87 -26.91
C GLN A 100 -39.36 -8.59 -26.49
N GLU A 101 -40.12 -7.62 -26.00
CA GLU A 101 -39.56 -6.39 -25.42
C GLU A 101 -38.67 -6.70 -24.20
N GLU A 102 -37.62 -5.91 -24.06
CA GLU A 102 -36.67 -6.01 -22.95
C GLU A 102 -37.14 -5.18 -21.76
N ASP A 103 -37.02 -5.75 -20.56
CA ASP A 103 -37.17 -4.96 -19.35
C ASP A 103 -35.95 -4.01 -19.24
N THR A 104 -36.20 -2.72 -19.03
CA THR A 104 -35.15 -1.74 -18.77
C THR A 104 -35.01 -1.47 -17.28
N THR A 105 -33.83 -1.02 -16.88
CA THR A 105 -33.58 -0.48 -15.53
C THR A 105 -34.44 0.79 -15.33
N SER A 106 -34.65 1.21 -14.07
CA SER A 106 -35.46 2.38 -13.70
C SER A 106 -35.18 3.65 -14.52
N ASP A 107 -33.92 3.82 -14.93
CA ASP A 107 -33.45 5.01 -15.64
C ASP A 107 -33.63 4.89 -17.17
N GLY A 108 -34.25 3.80 -17.65
CA GLY A 108 -34.55 3.51 -19.07
C GLY A 108 -33.32 3.20 -19.95
N LEU A 109 -32.10 3.43 -19.45
CA LEU A 109 -30.88 3.42 -20.27
C LEU A 109 -30.26 2.02 -20.46
N LEU A 110 -30.56 1.07 -19.57
CA LEU A 110 -29.93 -0.25 -19.53
C LEU A 110 -30.96 -1.36 -19.58
N GLY A 111 -30.96 -2.14 -20.65
CA GLY A 111 -31.71 -3.40 -20.75
C GLY A 111 -31.13 -4.44 -19.78
N VAL A 112 -32.01 -5.11 -19.02
CA VAL A 112 -31.62 -6.21 -18.11
C VAL A 112 -31.61 -7.57 -18.81
N GLY A 113 -31.98 -7.64 -20.10
CA GLY A 113 -31.93 -8.85 -20.91
C GLY A 113 -32.67 -10.03 -20.27
N MET A 114 -32.04 -11.19 -20.20
CA MET A 114 -32.63 -12.40 -19.60
C MET A 114 -32.69 -12.37 -18.07
N LEU A 115 -32.12 -11.36 -17.39
CA LEU A 115 -32.14 -11.28 -15.93
C LEU A 115 -33.54 -10.90 -15.39
N GLY A 116 -34.33 -10.14 -16.15
CA GLY A 116 -35.66 -9.66 -15.73
C GLY A 116 -36.75 -10.73 -15.67
N LYS A 117 -36.68 -11.77 -16.51
CA LYS A 117 -37.83 -12.68 -16.75
C LYS A 117 -37.96 -13.87 -15.82
N GLN A 118 -36.95 -14.21 -15.03
CA GLN A 118 -37.04 -15.39 -14.14
C GLN A 118 -37.85 -15.11 -12.85
N GLN A 119 -38.27 -13.87 -12.62
CA GLN A 119 -39.04 -13.50 -11.43
C GLN A 119 -40.23 -12.62 -11.87
N GLN A 120 -41.39 -13.26 -12.10
CA GLN A 120 -42.72 -12.63 -12.25
C GLN A 120 -43.16 -11.77 -11.03
N ALA A 121 -42.25 -11.49 -10.09
CA ALA A 121 -42.53 -10.87 -8.81
C ALA A 121 -41.57 -9.69 -8.53
N GLY A 122 -41.36 -8.80 -9.51
CA GLY A 122 -40.91 -7.39 -9.35
C GLY A 122 -39.63 -7.07 -8.54
N LYS A 123 -38.93 -8.04 -7.95
CA LYS A 123 -37.82 -7.84 -7.01
C LYS A 123 -36.73 -8.87 -7.28
N LEU A 124 -35.68 -8.42 -7.95
CA LEU A 124 -34.46 -9.18 -8.21
C LEU A 124 -33.77 -9.58 -6.90
N LYS A 125 -34.03 -10.80 -6.40
CA LYS A 125 -33.26 -11.40 -5.31
C LYS A 125 -32.00 -12.04 -5.88
N VAL A 126 -30.98 -11.23 -6.15
CA VAL A 126 -29.65 -11.74 -6.54
C VAL A 126 -28.87 -12.07 -5.26
N THR A 127 -28.56 -13.36 -5.05
CA THR A 127 -27.53 -13.77 -4.10
C THR A 127 -26.17 -13.40 -4.68
N ALA A 128 -25.81 -12.12 -4.57
CA ALA A 128 -24.55 -11.62 -5.06
C ALA A 128 -23.41 -12.25 -4.23
N GLN A 129 -22.85 -13.35 -4.72
CA GLN A 129 -21.56 -13.81 -4.22
C GLN A 129 -20.56 -12.68 -4.46
N GLN A 130 -20.14 -12.02 -3.39
CA GLN A 130 -19.25 -10.88 -3.45
C GLN A 130 -17.94 -11.29 -4.13
N GLN A 131 -17.82 -10.95 -5.41
CA GLN A 131 -16.56 -11.08 -6.12
C GLN A 131 -15.59 -10.06 -5.52
N LYS A 132 -14.41 -10.52 -5.09
CA LYS A 132 -13.37 -9.65 -4.54
C LYS A 132 -12.81 -8.76 -5.65
N LEU A 133 -13.45 -7.61 -5.85
CA LEU A 133 -13.01 -6.58 -6.79
C LEU A 133 -11.61 -6.07 -6.40
N LEU A 134 -10.94 -5.43 -7.36
CA LEU A 134 -9.61 -4.83 -7.18
C LEU A 134 -9.65 -3.76 -6.08
N SER A 135 -9.26 -4.10 -4.85
CA SER A 135 -8.78 -3.10 -3.91
C SER A 135 -7.41 -2.61 -4.39
N GLU A 136 -7.27 -1.32 -4.66
CA GLU A 136 -5.96 -0.72 -4.93
C GLU A 136 -5.02 -1.01 -3.75
N LYS A 137 -3.96 -1.79 -4.02
CA LYS A 137 -2.98 -2.19 -3.00
C LYS A 137 -2.31 -1.00 -2.30
N ASN A 138 -2.34 0.17 -2.93
CA ASN A 138 -1.67 1.39 -2.47
C ASN A 138 -2.51 2.23 -1.49
N LYS A 139 -3.81 1.96 -1.32
CA LYS A 139 -4.64 2.74 -0.37
C LYS A 139 -4.35 2.36 1.09
N LYS A 140 -4.13 1.08 1.39
CA LYS A 140 -3.89 0.61 2.78
C LYS A 140 -2.61 1.19 3.40
N ALA A 141 -1.54 1.34 2.61
CA ALA A 141 -0.27 1.88 3.12
C ALA A 141 -0.35 3.38 3.45
N ARG A 142 -1.20 4.14 2.75
CA ARG A 142 -1.39 5.57 3.02
C ARG A 142 -2.20 5.83 4.29
N LEU A 143 -3.20 5.00 4.59
CA LEU A 143 -3.99 5.13 5.82
C LEU A 143 -3.23 4.64 7.08
N ALA A 144 -2.37 3.63 6.94
CA ALA A 144 -1.60 3.11 8.07
C ALA A 144 -0.51 4.08 8.61
N GLY A 145 -0.09 5.08 7.83
CA GLY A 145 0.89 6.08 8.25
C GLY A 145 0.33 7.28 9.01
N SER A 146 -1.00 7.43 9.05
CA SER A 146 -1.66 8.62 9.63
C SER A 146 -1.95 8.50 11.12
N SER A 147 -2.03 7.29 11.67
CA SER A 147 -2.47 7.06 13.06
C SER A 147 -1.35 7.04 14.10
N GLY A 148 -0.09 7.20 13.69
CA GLY A 148 1.08 7.07 14.57
C GLY A 148 2.00 8.29 14.63
N SER A 149 1.67 9.39 13.95
CA SER A 149 2.43 10.63 14.01
C SER A 149 2.00 11.48 15.21
N THR A 150 2.22 10.98 16.42
CA THR A 150 2.15 11.80 17.63
C THR A 150 3.46 12.59 17.72
N ASN A 151 3.37 13.90 17.98
CA ASN A 151 4.56 14.71 18.25
C ASN A 151 5.29 14.10 19.45
N GLY A 152 6.63 14.00 19.43
CA GLY A 152 7.42 13.47 20.55
C GLY A 152 7.32 14.27 21.86
N LEU A 153 6.55 15.37 21.86
CA LEU A 153 6.21 16.21 23.01
C LEU A 153 4.71 16.13 23.38
N ALA A 154 3.91 15.35 22.67
CA ALA A 154 2.51 15.12 23.02
C ALA A 154 2.45 14.11 24.18
N SER A 155 2.62 14.61 25.40
CA SER A 155 2.33 13.84 26.61
C SER A 155 0.85 13.44 26.63
N SER A 156 0.53 12.16 26.85
CA SER A 156 -0.84 11.69 27.06
C SER A 156 -1.30 12.03 28.48
N LEU A 157 -2.05 13.12 28.61
CA LEU A 157 -2.71 13.50 29.86
C LEU A 157 -3.91 12.57 30.10
N ALA A 158 -3.89 11.79 31.19
CA ALA A 158 -5.03 11.01 31.63
C ALA A 158 -5.73 11.73 32.80
N PHE A 159 -7.03 11.96 32.67
CA PHE A 159 -7.85 12.53 33.75
C PHE A 159 -8.44 11.40 34.57
N THR A 160 -7.91 11.17 35.77
CA THR A 160 -8.51 10.24 36.74
C THR A 160 -9.27 11.04 37.81
N PRO A 161 -10.46 10.57 38.25
CA PRO A 161 -11.38 11.39 39.04
C PRO A 161 -10.95 11.66 40.49
N VAL A 162 -9.80 11.13 40.95
CA VAL A 162 -9.40 11.21 42.36
C VAL A 162 -8.12 12.03 42.60
N GLN A 163 -7.23 12.19 41.62
CA GLN A 163 -5.91 12.84 41.84
C GLN A 163 -5.44 13.85 40.76
N GLY A 164 -6.28 14.19 39.78
CA GLY A 164 -5.99 15.26 38.81
C GLY A 164 -5.28 14.78 37.53
N ILE A 165 -4.61 15.71 36.84
CA ILE A 165 -3.93 15.46 35.56
C ILE A 165 -2.58 14.79 35.82
N GLU A 166 -2.47 13.51 35.50
CA GLU A 166 -1.23 12.74 35.64
C GLU A 166 -0.59 12.48 34.27
N LEU A 167 0.74 12.62 34.19
CA LEU A 167 1.51 12.20 33.03
C LEU A 167 1.73 10.69 33.07
N VAL A 168 0.92 9.95 32.33
CA VAL A 168 1.08 8.49 32.19
C VAL A 168 1.77 8.17 30.88
N ASN A 169 2.85 7.38 30.92
CA ASN A 169 3.51 6.84 29.73
C ASN A 169 2.72 5.63 29.20
N PRO A 170 2.04 5.71 28.03
CA PRO A 170 1.14 4.66 27.56
C PRO A 170 1.89 3.42 27.04
N SER A 171 3.21 3.51 26.78
CA SER A 171 4.02 2.37 26.40
C SER A 171 4.52 1.54 27.59
N ALA A 172 4.43 2.06 28.82
CA ALA A 172 4.90 1.35 30.02
C ALA A 172 4.13 0.04 30.27
N SER A 173 2.89 -0.07 29.80
CA SER A 173 2.07 -1.29 29.90
C SER A 173 2.42 -2.37 28.87
N GLN A 174 3.23 -2.06 27.85
CA GLN A 174 3.69 -3.04 26.86
C GLN A 174 5.00 -3.72 27.27
N ASP A 175 5.81 -3.06 28.11
CA ASP A 175 7.14 -3.54 28.52
C ASP A 175 7.11 -4.42 29.80
N THR A 176 5.94 -4.62 30.44
CA THR A 176 5.79 -5.39 31.70
C THR A 176 5.51 -6.88 31.50
N LYS A 177 5.78 -7.45 30.32
CA LYS A 177 5.80 -8.90 30.16
C LYS A 177 7.24 -9.37 30.27
N GLU A 178 7.66 -9.65 31.49
CA GLU A 178 8.92 -10.34 31.75
C GLU A 178 8.98 -11.60 30.87
N GLY A 179 10.09 -11.81 30.17
CA GLY A 179 10.22 -12.85 29.13
C GLY A 179 9.94 -14.28 29.62
N THR A 180 9.88 -14.49 30.94
CA THR A 180 9.56 -15.74 31.65
C THR A 180 8.09 -16.14 31.54
N GLU A 181 7.17 -15.18 31.38
CA GLU A 181 5.71 -15.44 31.32
C GLU A 181 5.26 -16.13 30.02
N THR A 182 6.06 -16.04 28.95
CA THR A 182 5.64 -16.57 27.63
C THR A 182 5.71 -18.09 27.52
N TYR A 183 6.60 -18.75 28.27
CA TYR A 183 6.90 -20.18 28.08
C TYR A 183 6.19 -21.10 29.09
N PHE A 184 5.80 -20.59 30.26
CA PHE A 184 5.20 -21.40 31.34
C PHE A 184 3.90 -20.80 31.91
N SER A 185 3.19 -19.92 31.18
CA SER A 185 1.91 -19.40 31.67
C SER A 185 0.87 -20.51 31.83
N GLN A 186 0.17 -20.51 32.97
CA GLN A 186 -0.92 -21.45 33.28
C GLN A 186 -2.12 -21.35 32.29
N GLN A 187 -2.17 -20.31 31.46
CA GLN A 187 -3.20 -20.09 30.45
C GLN A 187 -2.87 -20.74 29.09
N ALA A 188 -1.61 -21.12 28.84
CA ALA A 188 -1.22 -21.89 27.67
C ALA A 188 -1.46 -23.39 27.93
N ALA A 189 -2.71 -23.84 27.77
CA ALA A 189 -3.05 -25.24 27.87
C ALA A 189 -2.39 -26.04 26.72
N PHE A 190 -1.43 -26.91 27.05
CA PHE A 190 -0.94 -27.93 26.13
C PHE A 190 -2.06 -28.96 25.91
N PHE A 191 -2.62 -29.01 24.70
CA PHE A 191 -3.58 -30.04 24.31
C PHE A 191 -2.92 -31.42 24.38
N LYS A 192 -3.30 -32.23 25.37
CA LYS A 192 -2.96 -33.65 25.43
C LYS A 192 -3.74 -34.36 24.31
N GLN A 193 -3.08 -34.66 23.19
CA GLN A 193 -3.63 -35.60 22.21
C GLN A 193 -3.72 -36.99 22.87
N GLY A 194 -4.94 -37.45 23.11
CA GLY A 194 -5.20 -38.84 23.50
C GLY A 194 -4.82 -39.77 22.35
N LEU A 195 -3.86 -40.65 22.62
CA LEU A 195 -3.71 -41.92 21.92
C LEU A 195 -4.74 -42.91 22.49
N GLN A 196 -5.20 -43.81 21.60
CA GLN A 196 -6.27 -44.81 21.77
C GLN A 196 -6.29 -45.54 23.11
#